data_AF-A0A3P7ICT8-F1
#
_entry.id   AF-A0A3P7ICT8-F1
#
_cell.length_a   1.000
_cell.length_b   1.000
_cell.length_c   1.000
_cell.angle_alpha   90.00
_cell.angle_beta   90.00
_cell.angle_gamma   90.00
#
_symmetry.space_group_name_H-M   'P 1'
#
loop_
_entity.id
_entity.type
_entity.pdbx_description
1 polymer ?
#
loop_
_entity_poly.entity_id
_entity_poly.type
_entity_poly.pdbx_seq_one_letter_code
_entity_poly.pdbx_strand_id
1 'polypeptide(L)'
;MDRHRILQKIPSEKTLENLSGMLQRPVSMTSLRQTLHNLSNPYEKESTRGLEDAIFDLFKIPGKNEASIGRLLTVLKSFGLRVDDPRLRPMMRRLKQIEKQEEAKMKEATEPKHWKLGRDQFKECIAYSVDLIAQALRNNLVIPSWHTFIDQIRVIYQECGEISDGSVATYIPQLARQSPHFWGVSICTVDGQRVRLLNFCKINLGDKRLLGTLQASFGDAKSPFCVQSVSKAFNYAIAASDLGKLYGLKYQNQLTLLPSERYGNDDHKLKIRLLSR
;
A
#
# COMPACT_ATOMS: atom_id res chain seq x y z
N MET A 1 13.86 -28.74 7.21
CA MET A 1 14.65 -27.49 7.17
C MET A 1 13.78 -26.36 7.68
N ASP A 2 14.32 -25.56 8.58
CA ASP A 2 13.57 -24.94 9.69
C ASP A 2 12.61 -23.82 9.32
N ARG A 3 11.46 -23.80 10.02
CA ARG A 3 10.51 -22.68 10.06
C ARG A 3 10.67 -21.80 11.31
N HIS A 4 11.68 -22.04 12.16
CA HIS A 4 11.93 -21.27 13.38
C HIS A 4 13.15 -20.35 13.24
N ARG A 5 12.99 -19.25 12.50
CA ARG A 5 13.82 -18.04 12.64
C ARG A 5 13.16 -16.79 12.03
N ILE A 6 11.89 -16.55 12.39
CA ILE A 6 11.36 -15.19 12.34
C ILE A 6 12.10 -14.42 13.44
N LEU A 7 13.13 -13.67 13.04
CA LEU A 7 13.80 -12.72 13.94
C LEU A 7 12.74 -11.78 14.50
N GLN A 8 12.46 -11.88 15.80
CA GLN A 8 11.60 -10.96 16.53
C GLN A 8 12.26 -9.58 16.54
N LYS A 9 12.04 -8.82 15.47
CA LYS A 9 12.50 -7.43 15.36
C LYS A 9 11.72 -6.58 16.35
N ILE A 10 12.34 -6.33 17.50
CA ILE A 10 11.95 -5.23 18.39
C ILE A 10 11.90 -3.96 17.52
N PRO A 11 10.78 -3.20 17.52
CA PRO A 11 10.66 -1.98 16.70
C PRO A 11 11.79 -0.99 17.01
N SER A 12 12.42 -0.47 15.96
CA SER A 12 13.54 0.47 16.10
C SER A 12 13.10 1.75 16.82
N GLU A 13 14.03 2.41 17.52
CA GLU A 13 13.72 3.62 18.29
C GLU A 13 13.08 4.72 17.42
N LYS A 14 13.61 4.91 16.20
CA LYS A 14 13.04 5.80 15.18
C LYS A 14 11.60 5.42 14.74
N THR A 15 11.23 4.14 14.81
CA THR A 15 9.85 3.70 14.59
C THR A 15 8.95 4.12 15.75
N LEU A 16 9.42 3.94 16.98
CA LEU A 16 8.71 4.32 18.20
C LEU A 16 8.51 5.83 18.28
N GLU A 17 9.50 6.63 17.89
CA GLU A 17 9.41 8.10 17.79
C GLU A 17 8.40 8.54 16.74
N ASN A 18 8.44 7.97 15.52
CA ASN A 18 7.48 8.26 14.46
C ASN A 18 6.04 7.91 14.89
N LEU A 19 5.84 6.75 15.52
CA LEU A 19 4.55 6.37 16.09
C LEU A 19 4.13 7.33 17.20
N SER A 20 5.02 7.64 18.14
CA SER A 20 4.75 8.56 19.26
C SER A 20 4.30 9.94 18.78
N GLY A 21 5.01 10.53 17.80
CA GLY A 21 4.65 11.82 17.20
C GLY A 21 3.33 11.81 16.43
N MET A 22 2.85 10.64 15.98
CA MET A 22 1.53 10.46 15.34
C MET A 22 0.39 10.18 16.33
N LEU A 23 0.69 9.92 17.61
CA LEU A 23 -0.30 9.72 18.67
C LEU A 23 -0.41 11.04 19.45
N GLN A 24 -1.63 11.53 19.69
CA GLN A 24 -1.86 12.83 20.39
C GLN A 24 -1.43 12.87 21.87
N ARG A 25 -0.77 11.83 22.37
CA ARG A 25 -0.14 11.78 23.69
C ARG A 25 1.36 11.62 23.48
N PRO A 26 2.22 12.23 24.33
CA PRO A 26 3.47 11.58 24.68
C PRO A 26 3.12 10.29 25.44
N VAL A 27 2.84 9.22 24.69
CA VAL A 27 2.76 7.88 25.26
C VAL A 27 4.16 7.57 25.74
N SER A 28 4.32 7.24 27.03
CA SER A 28 5.61 6.85 27.57
C SER A 28 6.25 5.81 26.65
N MET A 29 7.50 6.02 26.24
CA MET A 29 8.20 5.10 25.35
C MET A 29 8.19 3.67 25.91
N THR A 30 8.17 3.53 27.24
CA THR A 30 8.00 2.25 27.94
C THR A 30 6.62 1.62 27.68
N SER A 31 5.54 2.39 27.75
CA SER A 31 4.18 1.89 27.44
C SER A 31 4.01 1.57 25.96
N LEU A 32 4.55 2.39 25.05
CA LEU A 32 4.50 2.14 23.61
C LEU A 32 5.31 0.87 23.26
N ARG A 33 6.53 0.73 23.82
CA ARG A 33 7.33 -0.50 23.76
C ARG A 33 6.57 -1.70 24.31
N GLN A 34 5.90 -1.58 25.45
CA GLN A 34 5.14 -2.68 26.05
C GLN A 34 3.92 -3.08 25.21
N THR A 35 3.18 -2.12 24.64
CA THR A 35 2.08 -2.43 23.70
C THR A 35 2.61 -3.12 22.44
N LEU A 36 3.69 -2.64 21.83
CA LEU A 36 4.27 -3.31 20.65
C LEU A 36 4.93 -4.66 20.98
N HIS A 37 5.46 -4.84 22.20
CA HIS A 37 5.94 -6.12 22.70
C HIS A 37 4.79 -7.12 22.83
N ASN A 38 3.65 -6.70 23.39
CA ASN A 38 2.44 -7.52 23.48
C ASN A 38 1.86 -7.85 22.09
N LEU A 39 1.93 -6.94 21.12
CA LEU A 39 1.62 -7.27 19.71
C LEU A 39 2.64 -8.26 19.10
N SER A 40 3.86 -8.31 19.61
CA SER A 40 4.95 -9.15 19.06
C SER A 40 4.99 -10.55 19.68
N ASN A 41 4.50 -10.72 20.91
CA ASN A 41 4.48 -12.01 21.61
C ASN A 41 3.10 -12.27 22.27
N PRO A 42 2.07 -12.66 21.48
CA PRO A 42 0.71 -12.86 21.98
C PRO A 42 0.51 -14.10 22.88
N TYR A 43 1.57 -14.89 23.13
CA TYR A 43 1.53 -16.12 23.92
C TYR A 43 2.31 -16.05 25.24
N GLU A 44 3.03 -14.96 25.54
CA GLU A 44 3.75 -14.82 26.81
C GLU A 44 2.93 -14.07 27.88
N LYS A 45 2.71 -14.78 28.98
CA LYS A 45 1.97 -14.42 30.21
C LYS A 45 0.45 -14.32 30.10
N GLU A 46 -0.19 -14.93 31.11
CA GLU A 46 -1.59 -14.80 31.42
C GLU A 46 -2.00 -13.34 31.61
N SER A 47 -2.60 -12.75 30.58
CA SER A 47 -3.52 -11.63 30.75
C SER A 47 -4.62 -11.72 29.70
N THR A 48 -5.86 -11.55 30.13
CA THR A 48 -7.10 -11.70 29.34
C THR A 48 -7.36 -10.52 28.40
N ARG A 49 -6.36 -10.11 27.61
CA ARG A 49 -6.42 -8.97 26.69
C ARG A 49 -5.99 -9.37 25.28
N GLY A 50 -6.93 -9.31 24.33
CA GLY A 50 -6.65 -9.63 22.93
C GLY A 50 -5.79 -8.55 22.25
N LEU A 51 -5.31 -8.86 21.04
CA LEU A 51 -4.61 -7.88 20.19
C LEU A 51 -5.51 -6.64 19.94
N GLU A 52 -6.82 -6.84 19.89
CA GLU A 52 -7.83 -5.81 19.71
C GLU A 52 -7.92 -4.87 20.92
N ASP A 53 -7.72 -5.37 22.16
CA ASP A 53 -7.68 -4.53 23.36
C ASP A 53 -6.42 -3.66 23.38
N ALA A 54 -5.28 -4.22 22.98
CA ALA A 54 -4.02 -3.48 22.85
C ALA A 54 -4.12 -2.36 21.79
N ILE A 55 -4.77 -2.64 20.66
CA ILE A 55 -5.03 -1.63 19.61
C ILE A 55 -6.06 -0.59 20.10
N PHE A 56 -7.13 -1.01 20.81
CA PHE A 56 -8.09 -0.06 21.40
C PHE A 56 -7.41 0.92 22.36
N ASP A 57 -6.60 0.41 23.30
CA ASP A 57 -5.93 1.25 24.30
C ASP A 57 -4.92 2.23 23.66
N LEU A 58 -4.31 1.88 22.50
CA LEU A 58 -3.43 2.77 21.71
C LEU A 58 -4.18 3.95 21.05
N PHE A 59 -5.42 3.72 20.59
CA PHE A 59 -6.26 4.72 19.91
C PHE A 59 -7.34 5.35 20.81
N LYS A 60 -7.34 5.00 22.11
CA LYS A 60 -8.24 5.53 23.14
C LYS A 60 -8.08 7.05 23.32
N ILE A 61 -9.21 7.73 23.44
CA ILE A 61 -9.29 9.18 23.67
C ILE A 61 -9.09 9.46 25.18
N PRO A 62 -8.25 10.45 25.56
CA PRO A 62 -8.08 10.84 26.96
C PRO A 62 -9.42 11.23 27.60
N GLY A 63 -9.66 10.80 28.85
CA GLY A 63 -10.90 11.12 29.58
C GLY A 63 -12.16 10.41 29.11
N LYS A 64 -12.08 9.55 28.08
CA LYS A 64 -13.23 8.81 27.54
C LYS A 64 -12.97 7.31 27.42
N ASN A 65 -14.03 6.50 27.37
CA ASN A 65 -13.94 5.08 27.03
C ASN A 65 -14.24 4.81 25.53
N GLU A 66 -13.81 5.75 24.67
CA GLU A 66 -13.97 5.75 23.22
C GLU A 66 -12.58 5.68 22.56
N ALA A 67 -12.46 5.01 21.40
CA ALA A 67 -11.25 5.03 20.56
C ALA A 67 -11.54 5.53 19.15
N SER A 68 -10.56 6.18 18.52
CA SER A 68 -10.73 6.80 17.20
C SER A 68 -10.26 5.91 16.04
N ILE A 69 -11.22 5.37 15.28
CA ILE A 69 -10.95 4.65 14.02
C ILE A 69 -10.37 5.62 12.96
N GLY A 70 -10.77 6.89 12.94
CA GLY A 70 -10.20 7.89 12.02
C GLY A 70 -8.70 8.13 12.24
N ARG A 71 -8.24 8.09 13.50
CA ARG A 71 -6.81 8.15 13.83
C ARG A 71 -6.08 6.85 13.45
N LEU A 72 -6.68 5.69 13.69
CA LEU A 72 -6.15 4.40 13.21
C LEU A 72 -5.95 4.40 11.69
N LEU A 73 -6.95 4.80 10.92
CA LEU A 73 -6.87 4.87 9.46
C LEU A 73 -5.83 5.90 8.98
N THR A 74 -5.68 7.01 9.67
CA THR A 74 -4.60 7.99 9.40
C THR A 74 -3.21 7.40 9.63
N VAL A 75 -3.04 6.57 10.67
CA VAL A 75 -1.78 5.85 10.92
C VAL A 75 -1.52 4.77 9.87
N LEU A 76 -2.52 3.95 9.51
CA LEU A 76 -2.37 2.96 8.43
C LEU A 76 -2.01 3.61 7.08
N LYS A 77 -2.61 4.78 6.80
CA LYS A 77 -2.32 5.61 5.62
C LYS A 77 -0.87 6.10 5.57
N SER A 78 -0.27 6.43 6.71
CA SER A 78 1.13 6.87 6.80
C SER A 78 2.12 5.72 6.57
N PHE A 79 1.72 4.48 6.87
CA PHE A 79 2.44 3.26 6.47
C PHE A 79 2.21 2.86 5.00
N GLY A 80 1.41 3.62 4.24
CA GLY A 80 1.12 3.37 2.83
C GLY A 80 -0.07 2.44 2.57
N LEU A 81 -0.74 1.93 3.61
CA LEU A 81 -1.95 1.12 3.48
C LEU A 81 -3.16 2.04 3.23
N ARG A 82 -4.01 1.69 2.27
CA ARG A 82 -5.12 2.56 1.84
C ARG A 82 -6.46 2.07 2.36
N VAL A 83 -7.41 2.99 2.55
CA VAL A 83 -8.80 2.66 2.96
C VAL A 83 -9.54 1.81 1.92
N ASP A 84 -9.12 1.83 0.65
CA ASP A 84 -9.60 0.94 -0.42
C ASP A 84 -8.88 -0.42 -0.49
N ASP A 85 -8.05 -0.77 0.50
CA ASP A 85 -7.44 -2.12 0.58
C ASP A 85 -8.52 -3.20 0.78
N PRO A 86 -8.60 -4.24 -0.08
CA PRO A 86 -9.59 -5.31 0.05
C PRO A 86 -9.59 -6.01 1.41
N ARG A 87 -8.44 -6.08 2.09
CA ARG A 87 -8.28 -6.70 3.43
C ARG A 87 -8.91 -5.87 4.54
N LEU A 88 -9.03 -4.55 4.35
CA LEU A 88 -9.74 -3.64 5.26
C LEU A 88 -11.24 -3.52 4.93
N ARG A 89 -11.69 -4.07 3.79
CA ARG A 89 -13.10 -3.99 3.34
C ARG A 89 -14.11 -4.55 4.37
N PRO A 90 -13.86 -5.64 5.11
CA PRO A 90 -14.77 -6.11 6.15
C PRO A 90 -14.92 -5.10 7.30
N MET A 91 -13.80 -4.57 7.82
CA MET A 91 -13.80 -3.51 8.85
C MET A 91 -14.56 -2.25 8.37
N MET A 92 -14.34 -1.80 7.13
CA MET A 92 -15.06 -0.67 6.54
C MET A 92 -16.57 -0.92 6.40
N ARG A 93 -16.98 -2.18 6.14
CA ARG A 93 -18.40 -2.55 6.11
C ARG A 93 -19.01 -2.55 7.50
N ARG A 94 -18.30 -3.05 8.53
CA ARG A 94 -18.80 -3.06 9.90
C ARG A 94 -18.97 -1.64 10.44
N LEU A 95 -18.00 -0.76 10.18
CA LEU A 95 -18.07 0.66 10.55
C LEU A 95 -19.35 1.31 10.00
N LYS A 96 -19.64 1.14 8.70
CA LYS A 96 -20.87 1.64 8.05
C LYS A 96 -22.17 1.05 8.58
N GLN A 97 -22.15 -0.19 9.09
CA GLN A 97 -23.31 -0.77 9.76
C GLN A 97 -23.58 -0.10 11.10
N ILE A 98 -22.53 0.22 11.85
CA ILE A 98 -22.65 0.92 13.14
C ILE A 98 -23.14 2.35 12.93
N GLU A 99 -22.57 3.10 11.98
CA GLU A 99 -23.03 4.45 11.60
C GLU A 99 -24.54 4.45 11.33
N LYS A 100 -25.01 3.58 10.43
CA LYS A 100 -26.43 3.46 10.07
C LYS A 100 -27.33 3.06 11.25
N GLN A 101 -26.82 2.26 12.19
CA GLN A 101 -27.57 1.89 13.41
C GLN A 101 -27.67 3.05 14.41
N GLU A 102 -26.67 3.92 14.49
CA GLU A 102 -26.67 5.08 15.37
C GLU A 102 -27.55 6.21 14.80
N GLU A 103 -27.47 6.47 13.49
CA GLU A 103 -28.39 7.36 12.76
C GLU A 103 -29.86 6.97 12.97
N ALA A 104 -30.18 5.68 12.79
CA ALA A 104 -31.54 5.16 12.97
C ALA A 104 -32.06 5.29 14.42
N LYS A 105 -31.17 5.29 15.42
CA LYS A 105 -31.53 5.50 16.84
C LYS A 105 -31.73 6.97 17.18
N MET A 106 -30.89 7.86 16.63
CA MET A 106 -30.91 9.29 16.97
C MET A 106 -31.95 10.09 16.17
N LYS A 107 -32.47 9.57 15.05
CA LYS A 107 -33.41 10.26 14.13
C LYS A 107 -32.90 11.58 13.52
N GLU A 108 -31.64 11.93 13.77
CA GLU A 108 -30.93 13.05 13.13
C GLU A 108 -29.85 12.50 12.20
N ALA A 109 -29.87 12.95 10.95
CA ALA A 109 -28.73 12.81 10.05
C ALA A 109 -27.62 13.73 10.54
N THR A 110 -26.79 13.25 11.48
CA THR A 110 -25.65 14.06 11.91
C THR A 110 -24.60 14.08 10.81
N GLU A 111 -23.86 15.19 10.69
CA GLU A 111 -22.58 15.20 9.95
C GLU A 111 -21.73 14.00 10.36
N PRO A 112 -20.90 13.42 9.46
CA PRO A 112 -20.15 12.19 9.69
C PRO A 112 -19.26 12.30 10.93
N LYS A 113 -19.85 11.93 12.07
CA LYS A 113 -19.31 12.11 13.42
C LYS A 113 -18.00 11.35 13.46
N HIS A 114 -16.92 12.09 13.74
CA HIS A 114 -15.56 11.57 13.87
C HIS A 114 -15.58 10.13 14.43
N TRP A 115 -15.15 9.14 13.64
CA TRP A 115 -15.32 7.72 13.97
C TRP A 115 -14.73 7.38 15.35
N LYS A 116 -15.59 7.41 16.37
CA LYS A 116 -15.32 7.27 17.80
C LYS A 116 -16.24 6.18 18.31
N LEU A 117 -15.66 5.03 18.63
CA LEU A 117 -16.42 3.84 19.01
C LEU A 117 -16.12 3.46 20.46
N GLY A 118 -17.12 2.92 21.16
CA GLY A 118 -16.90 2.25 22.44
C GLY A 118 -16.01 1.02 22.29
N ARG A 119 -15.50 0.47 23.41
CA ARG A 119 -14.56 -0.67 23.40
C ARG A 119 -15.03 -1.83 22.52
N ASP A 120 -16.25 -2.30 22.73
CA ASP A 120 -16.72 -3.52 22.07
C ASP A 120 -17.00 -3.30 20.58
N GLN A 121 -17.64 -2.17 20.22
CA GLN A 121 -17.83 -1.73 18.83
C GLN A 121 -16.49 -1.59 18.08
N PHE A 122 -15.47 -1.00 18.72
CA PHE A 122 -14.15 -0.83 18.12
C PHE A 122 -13.50 -2.20 17.86
N LYS A 123 -13.50 -3.10 18.85
CA LYS A 123 -12.95 -4.46 18.73
C LYS A 123 -13.63 -5.24 17.60
N GLU A 124 -14.96 -5.20 17.55
CA GLU A 124 -15.74 -5.85 16.50
C GLU A 124 -15.44 -5.29 15.10
N CYS A 125 -15.20 -3.98 14.97
CA CYS A 125 -14.74 -3.40 13.71
C CYS A 125 -13.38 -3.95 13.27
N ILE A 126 -12.38 -3.96 14.16
CA ILE A 126 -10.99 -4.29 13.79
C ILE A 126 -10.71 -5.79 13.71
N ALA A 127 -11.53 -6.65 14.34
CA ALA A 127 -11.31 -8.10 14.41
C ALA A 127 -11.07 -8.74 13.03
N TYR A 128 -11.81 -8.33 12.00
CA TYR A 128 -11.66 -8.86 10.63
C TYR A 128 -10.35 -8.49 9.92
N SER A 129 -9.57 -7.57 10.48
CA SER A 129 -8.34 -7.05 9.88
C SER A 129 -7.19 -6.92 10.90
N VAL A 130 -7.34 -7.55 12.08
CA VAL A 130 -6.47 -7.34 13.25
C VAL A 130 -5.01 -7.67 12.97
N ASP A 131 -4.73 -8.73 12.22
CA ASP A 131 -3.36 -9.15 11.89
C ASP A 131 -2.62 -8.12 11.03
N LEU A 132 -3.28 -7.58 10.00
CA LEU A 132 -2.73 -6.54 9.12
C LEU A 132 -2.48 -5.25 9.91
N ILE A 133 -3.42 -4.88 10.79
CA ILE A 133 -3.29 -3.71 11.66
C ILE A 133 -2.13 -3.90 12.63
N ALA A 134 -2.02 -5.06 13.29
CA ALA A 134 -0.93 -5.37 14.21
C ALA A 134 0.42 -5.48 13.49
N GLN A 135 0.49 -6.00 12.26
CA GLN A 135 1.70 -6.00 11.43
C GLN A 135 2.16 -4.57 11.10
N ALA A 136 1.23 -3.70 10.66
CA ALA A 136 1.52 -2.31 10.35
C ALA A 136 1.95 -1.51 11.59
N LEU A 137 1.27 -1.66 12.73
CA LEU A 137 1.60 -0.96 13.98
C LEU A 137 2.93 -1.42 14.59
N ARG A 138 3.34 -2.68 14.39
CA ARG A 138 4.69 -3.17 14.71
C ARG A 138 5.77 -2.67 13.74
N ASN A 139 5.39 -1.93 12.69
CA ASN A 139 6.22 -1.54 11.56
C ASN A 139 6.92 -2.72 10.86
N ASN A 140 6.24 -3.87 10.83
CA ASN A 140 6.74 -5.11 10.23
C ASN A 140 6.20 -5.27 8.79
N LEU A 141 6.26 -4.18 8.02
CA LEU A 141 6.00 -4.16 6.58
C LEU A 141 7.34 -4.14 5.85
N VAL A 142 7.36 -4.65 4.61
CA VAL A 142 8.56 -4.76 3.77
C VAL A 142 9.28 -3.42 3.55
N ILE A 143 8.58 -2.28 3.60
CA ILE A 143 9.18 -0.94 3.66
C ILE A 143 8.76 -0.26 4.98
N PRO A 144 9.58 -0.33 6.05
CA PRO A 144 9.24 0.23 7.36
C PRO A 144 9.26 1.78 7.41
N SER A 145 10.11 2.42 6.60
CA SER A 145 10.26 3.88 6.55
C SER A 145 9.55 4.45 5.33
N TRP A 146 8.23 4.26 5.25
CA TRP A 146 7.44 4.56 4.06
C TRP A 146 7.62 5.99 3.54
N HIS A 147 7.54 7.02 4.40
CA HIS A 147 7.72 8.42 3.98
C HIS A 147 9.10 8.66 3.34
N THR A 148 10.18 8.26 4.00
CA THR A 148 11.55 8.41 3.47
C THR A 148 11.72 7.69 2.14
N PHE A 149 11.12 6.50 1.98
CA PHE A 149 11.10 5.80 0.70
C PHE A 149 10.36 6.62 -0.38
N ILE A 150 9.18 7.16 -0.08
CA ILE A 150 8.42 8.00 -1.02
C ILE A 150 9.17 9.28 -1.39
N ASP A 151 9.90 9.89 -0.46
CA ASP A 151 10.69 11.09 -0.75
C ASP A 151 11.85 10.79 -1.71
N GLN A 152 12.50 9.62 -1.60
CA GLN A 152 13.51 9.18 -2.56
C GLN A 152 12.90 8.88 -3.95
N ILE A 153 11.76 8.19 -4.01
CA ILE A 153 11.06 7.98 -5.30
C ILE A 153 10.59 9.32 -5.89
N ARG A 154 10.26 10.33 -5.08
CA ARG A 154 9.91 11.67 -5.56
C ARG A 154 11.08 12.37 -6.26
N VAL A 155 12.29 12.28 -5.71
CA VAL A 155 13.51 12.81 -6.35
C VAL A 155 13.71 12.16 -7.72
N ILE A 156 13.73 10.82 -7.77
CA ILE A 156 13.88 10.06 -9.02
C ILE A 156 12.76 10.41 -10.02
N TYR A 157 11.52 10.54 -9.55
CA TYR A 157 10.38 10.90 -10.39
C TYR A 157 10.56 12.29 -11.04
N GLN A 158 11.12 13.25 -10.30
CA GLN A 158 11.39 14.60 -10.79
C GLN A 158 12.56 14.60 -11.78
N GLU A 159 13.69 13.98 -11.45
CA GLU A 159 14.87 13.86 -12.32
C GLU A 159 14.52 13.18 -13.66
N CYS A 160 13.80 12.06 -13.63
CA CYS A 160 13.34 11.40 -14.85
C CYS A 160 12.26 12.18 -15.61
N GLY A 161 11.52 13.06 -14.94
CA GLY A 161 10.47 13.88 -15.55
C GLY A 161 10.99 15.04 -16.41
N GLU A 162 12.27 15.39 -16.28
CA GLU A 162 12.94 16.40 -17.13
C GLU A 162 13.46 15.79 -18.45
N ILE A 163 13.46 14.46 -18.59
CA ILE A 163 13.90 13.75 -19.80
C ILE A 163 12.77 13.78 -20.84
N SER A 164 12.92 14.61 -21.87
CA SER A 164 11.95 14.74 -22.98
C SER A 164 12.33 13.97 -24.25
N ASP A 165 13.32 13.07 -24.17
CA ASP A 165 13.84 12.32 -25.32
C ASP A 165 12.90 11.24 -25.83
N GLY A 166 13.07 10.88 -27.11
CA GLY A 166 12.35 9.80 -27.78
C GLY A 166 11.14 10.27 -28.59
N SER A 167 10.34 9.32 -29.07
CA SER A 167 9.18 9.57 -29.91
C SER A 167 7.99 8.67 -29.56
N VAL A 168 6.79 9.23 -29.63
CA VAL A 168 5.55 8.47 -29.44
C VAL A 168 5.43 7.42 -30.55
N ALA A 169 5.00 6.20 -30.21
CA ALA A 169 4.86 5.12 -31.17
C ALA A 169 3.74 5.40 -32.21
N THR A 170 4.13 5.86 -33.40
CA THR A 170 3.19 6.27 -34.47
C THR A 170 2.65 5.12 -35.32
N TYR A 171 3.31 3.96 -35.32
CA TYR A 171 2.94 2.81 -36.17
C TYR A 171 1.60 2.13 -35.79
N ILE A 172 1.00 2.48 -34.64
CA ILE A 172 -0.36 2.12 -34.25
C ILE A 172 -1.14 3.42 -34.01
N PRO A 173 -2.23 3.71 -34.78
CA PRO A 173 -2.95 4.99 -34.69
C PRO A 173 -3.49 5.34 -33.29
N GLN A 174 -3.81 4.34 -32.47
CA GLN A 174 -4.27 4.52 -31.09
C GLN A 174 -3.14 4.95 -30.14
N LEU A 175 -1.89 4.56 -30.40
CA LEU A 175 -0.72 4.97 -29.62
C LEU A 175 -0.24 6.37 -30.03
N ALA A 176 -0.35 6.72 -31.31
CA ALA A 176 -0.03 8.05 -31.84
C ALA A 176 -0.82 9.21 -31.19
N ARG A 177 -1.95 8.90 -30.52
CA ARG A 177 -2.80 9.88 -29.80
C ARG A 177 -2.34 10.18 -28.37
N GLN A 178 -1.31 9.49 -27.87
CA GLN A 178 -0.81 9.71 -26.50
C GLN A 178 0.05 10.98 -26.43
N SER A 179 -0.09 11.73 -25.34
CA SER A 179 0.75 12.92 -25.09
C SER A 179 2.17 12.48 -24.71
N PRO A 180 3.23 13.06 -25.31
CA PRO A 180 4.60 12.81 -24.88
C PRO A 180 4.89 13.35 -23.46
N HIS A 181 4.02 14.22 -22.94
CA HIS A 181 4.15 14.79 -21.58
C HIS A 181 3.54 13.91 -20.48
N PHE A 182 2.95 12.76 -20.82
CA PHE A 182 2.42 11.83 -19.81
C PHE A 182 3.56 11.04 -19.14
N TRP A 183 3.84 11.40 -17.89
CA TRP A 183 4.84 10.72 -17.05
C TRP A 183 4.22 10.33 -15.69
N GLY A 184 4.30 9.05 -15.33
CA GLY A 184 3.62 8.54 -14.14
C GLY A 184 4.24 7.27 -13.57
N VAL A 185 4.43 7.25 -12.25
CA VAL A 185 4.99 6.14 -11.48
C VAL A 185 3.97 5.69 -10.43
N SER A 186 3.73 4.38 -10.36
CA SER A 186 2.86 3.77 -9.36
C SER A 186 3.60 2.60 -8.71
N ILE A 187 3.58 2.55 -7.38
CA ILE A 187 4.26 1.49 -6.62
C ILE A 187 3.22 0.76 -5.76
N CYS A 188 3.34 -0.56 -5.72
CA CYS A 188 2.64 -1.44 -4.79
C CYS A 188 3.67 -2.43 -4.22
N THR A 189 3.83 -2.49 -2.90
CA THR A 189 4.67 -3.51 -2.26
C THR A 189 3.90 -4.83 -2.08
N VAL A 190 4.61 -5.91 -1.76
CA VAL A 190 4.00 -7.23 -1.46
C VAL A 190 3.04 -7.18 -0.25
N ASP A 191 3.30 -6.29 0.71
CA ASP A 191 2.39 -6.04 1.85
C ASP A 191 1.22 -5.11 1.52
N GLY A 192 1.13 -4.60 0.29
CA GLY A 192 0.05 -3.71 -0.18
C GLY A 192 0.26 -2.22 0.13
N GLN A 193 1.47 -1.79 0.50
CA GLN A 193 1.79 -0.36 0.64
C GLN A 193 1.81 0.30 -0.75
N ARG A 194 1.08 1.40 -0.93
CA ARG A 194 0.77 1.96 -2.26
C ARG A 194 0.98 3.46 -2.36
N VAL A 195 1.72 3.90 -3.37
CA VAL A 195 1.86 5.32 -3.78
C VAL A 195 1.60 5.49 -5.28
N ARG A 196 1.24 6.72 -5.69
CA ARG A 196 1.18 7.15 -7.08
C ARG A 196 1.81 8.54 -7.19
N LEU A 197 2.92 8.67 -7.91
CA LEU A 197 3.64 9.91 -8.19
C LEU A 197 3.55 10.24 -9.68
N LEU A 198 3.10 11.45 -9.98
CA LEU A 198 2.61 11.86 -11.29
C LEU A 198 2.82 13.40 -11.39
N ASN A 199 2.67 14.01 -12.56
CA ASN A 199 3.22 15.34 -12.85
C ASN A 199 2.59 16.48 -12.01
N PHE A 200 3.43 17.18 -11.25
CA PHE A 200 3.08 18.52 -10.73
C PHE A 200 3.11 19.50 -11.90
N CYS A 201 1.96 20.07 -12.26
CA CYS A 201 1.97 21.38 -12.88
C CYS A 201 2.67 22.35 -11.90
N LYS A 202 3.66 23.13 -12.36
CA LYS A 202 4.43 24.07 -11.52
C LYS A 202 3.54 25.22 -11.03
N ILE A 203 2.70 24.96 -10.04
CA ILE A 203 2.03 26.02 -9.28
C ILE A 203 3.09 26.60 -8.32
N ASN A 204 3.49 27.85 -8.58
CA ASN A 204 4.39 28.60 -7.71
C ASN A 204 3.68 28.91 -6.37
N LEU A 205 3.74 27.96 -5.43
CA LEU A 205 3.28 28.12 -4.06
C LEU A 205 4.50 28.12 -3.13
N GLY A 206 4.90 29.32 -2.70
CA GLY A 206 6.04 29.54 -1.81
C GLY A 206 5.86 29.05 -0.37
N ASP A 207 4.90 28.16 -0.10
CA ASP A 207 4.59 27.67 1.24
C ASP A 207 4.92 26.18 1.40
N LYS A 208 6.09 25.91 1.98
CA LYS A 208 6.60 24.56 2.23
C LYS A 208 5.80 23.79 3.30
N ARG A 209 4.82 24.40 4.00
CA ARG A 209 4.07 23.73 5.08
C ARG A 209 3.00 22.74 4.61
N LEU A 210 2.57 22.79 3.35
CA LEU A 210 1.49 21.95 2.81
C LEU A 210 1.93 20.58 2.24
N LEU A 211 3.23 20.28 2.21
CA LEU A 211 3.74 19.01 1.66
C LEU A 211 3.34 17.76 2.49
N GLY A 212 3.04 17.93 3.78
CA GLY A 212 2.96 16.80 4.74
C GLY A 212 1.64 16.02 4.78
N THR A 213 0.54 16.53 4.20
CA THR A 213 -0.82 15.97 4.48
C THR A 213 -1.61 15.58 3.23
N LEU A 214 -1.09 15.84 2.03
CA LEU A 214 -1.71 15.44 0.77
C LEU A 214 -1.20 14.09 0.29
N GLN A 215 -1.95 13.02 0.61
CA GLN A 215 -1.96 11.79 -0.20
C GLN A 215 -2.72 12.07 -1.51
N ALA A 216 -2.31 13.10 -2.25
CA ALA A 216 -2.82 13.34 -3.59
C ALA A 216 -2.28 12.26 -4.53
N SER A 217 -3.10 11.89 -5.50
CA SER A 217 -2.63 11.18 -6.69
C SER A 217 -2.37 12.26 -7.75
N PHE A 218 -1.12 12.70 -7.93
CA PHE A 218 -0.76 13.99 -8.55
C PHE A 218 -0.82 14.07 -10.10
N GLY A 219 -1.83 13.53 -10.82
CA GLY A 219 -1.85 13.47 -12.30
C GLY A 219 -1.99 12.07 -12.95
N ASP A 220 -1.05 11.67 -13.83
CA ASP A 220 -1.30 10.74 -14.95
C ASP A 220 -1.26 9.21 -14.77
N ALA A 221 -0.70 8.56 -13.73
CA ALA A 221 -0.79 7.07 -13.66
C ALA A 221 -2.20 6.52 -13.28
N LYS A 222 -3.25 7.31 -13.53
CA LYS A 222 -4.64 6.87 -13.69
C LYS A 222 -5.09 6.86 -15.15
N SER A 223 -4.37 7.53 -16.04
CA SER A 223 -4.63 7.57 -17.49
C SER A 223 -4.46 6.17 -18.08
N PRO A 224 -5.51 5.59 -18.67
CA PRO A 224 -5.46 4.23 -19.18
C PRO A 224 -4.62 4.17 -20.46
N PHE A 225 -3.74 3.18 -20.54
CA PHE A 225 -2.93 2.89 -21.73
C PHE A 225 -2.94 1.38 -22.03
N CYS A 226 -2.64 1.01 -23.26
CA CYS A 226 -2.56 -0.39 -23.66
C CYS A 226 -1.32 -1.06 -23.05
N VAL A 227 -1.48 -2.24 -22.45
CA VAL A 227 -0.38 -3.00 -21.80
C VAL A 227 0.72 -3.44 -22.79
N GLN A 228 0.40 -3.52 -24.08
CA GLN A 228 1.34 -3.86 -25.17
C GLN A 228 2.20 -5.09 -24.85
N SER A 229 3.52 -5.06 -25.10
CA SER A 229 4.42 -6.19 -24.88
C SER A 229 4.53 -6.64 -23.41
N VAL A 230 4.12 -5.84 -22.43
CA VAL A 230 4.13 -6.27 -21.01
C VAL A 230 3.15 -7.44 -20.79
N SER A 231 2.12 -7.59 -21.65
CA SER A 231 1.17 -8.71 -21.62
C SER A 231 1.84 -10.09 -21.76
N LYS A 232 3.00 -10.17 -22.43
CA LYS A 232 3.73 -11.42 -22.70
C LYS A 232 4.11 -12.15 -21.40
N ALA A 233 4.49 -11.42 -20.36
CA ALA A 233 4.85 -11.99 -19.06
C ALA A 233 3.62 -12.59 -18.33
N PHE A 234 2.47 -11.90 -18.38
CA PHE A 234 1.23 -12.37 -17.78
C PHE A 234 0.68 -13.61 -18.50
N ASN A 235 0.67 -13.60 -19.83
CA ASN A 235 0.21 -14.74 -20.64
C ASN A 235 1.07 -15.99 -20.37
N TYR A 236 2.39 -15.83 -20.23
CA TYR A 236 3.28 -16.92 -19.85
C TYR A 236 2.98 -17.45 -18.43
N ALA A 237 2.78 -16.56 -17.45
CA ALA A 237 2.49 -16.95 -16.08
C ALA A 237 1.17 -17.74 -15.96
N ILE A 238 0.13 -17.33 -16.71
CA ILE A 238 -1.15 -18.05 -16.78
C ILE A 238 -0.95 -19.44 -17.40
N ALA A 239 -0.35 -19.52 -18.60
CA ALA A 239 -0.12 -20.80 -19.27
C ALA A 239 0.75 -21.77 -18.45
N ALA A 240 1.77 -21.26 -17.74
CA ALA A 240 2.62 -22.05 -16.86
C ALA A 240 1.93 -22.52 -15.57
N SER A 241 0.91 -21.78 -15.10
CA SER A 241 0.04 -22.16 -13.98
C SER A 241 -0.91 -23.30 -14.40
N ASP A 242 -1.59 -23.14 -15.53
CA ASP A 242 -2.69 -24.02 -15.93
C ASP A 242 -2.20 -25.35 -16.53
N LEU A 243 -1.12 -25.31 -17.32
CA LEU A 243 -0.55 -26.49 -17.99
C LEU A 243 0.60 -27.13 -17.21
N GLY A 244 1.10 -26.44 -16.19
CA GLY A 244 2.32 -26.80 -15.47
C GLY A 244 3.60 -26.57 -16.28
N LYS A 245 4.73 -26.41 -15.56
CA LYS A 245 6.03 -26.02 -16.14
C LYS A 245 6.50 -26.92 -17.29
N LEU A 246 6.20 -28.23 -17.25
CA LEU A 246 6.67 -29.21 -18.22
C LEU A 246 5.93 -29.17 -19.56
N TYR A 247 4.63 -28.84 -19.59
CA TYR A 247 3.89 -28.70 -20.86
C TYR A 247 4.23 -27.38 -21.57
N GLY A 248 4.39 -26.29 -20.82
CA GLY A 248 4.94 -25.04 -21.37
C GLY A 248 6.26 -25.32 -22.09
N LEU A 249 7.25 -25.86 -21.38
CA LEU A 249 8.57 -26.20 -21.89
C LEU A 249 8.57 -27.11 -23.13
N LYS A 250 7.60 -28.04 -23.26
CA LYS A 250 7.49 -28.93 -24.43
C LYS A 250 7.21 -28.19 -25.74
N TYR A 251 6.56 -27.03 -25.68
CA TYR A 251 6.39 -26.11 -26.82
C TYR A 251 7.38 -24.92 -26.77
N GLN A 252 8.10 -24.76 -25.65
CA GLN A 252 9.00 -23.63 -25.41
C GLN A 252 10.42 -23.79 -25.98
N ASN A 253 10.71 -24.89 -26.68
CA ASN A 253 11.91 -24.99 -27.53
C ASN A 253 11.92 -23.98 -28.71
N GLN A 254 10.84 -23.19 -28.89
CA GLN A 254 10.79 -22.00 -29.76
C GLN A 254 10.67 -20.66 -28.98
N LEU A 255 10.76 -20.69 -27.65
CA LEU A 255 10.51 -19.54 -26.76
C LEU A 255 11.52 -19.52 -25.59
N THR A 256 12.75 -19.93 -25.87
CA THR A 256 13.88 -19.92 -24.94
C THR A 256 14.11 -18.50 -24.44
N LEU A 257 14.06 -18.30 -23.12
CA LEU A 257 14.45 -17.04 -22.46
C LEU A 257 15.98 -16.90 -22.33
N LEU A 258 16.74 -17.51 -23.24
CA LEU A 258 18.12 -17.11 -23.46
C LEU A 258 18.10 -15.77 -24.20
N PRO A 259 18.92 -14.79 -23.82
CA PRO A 259 19.13 -13.61 -24.65
C PRO A 259 19.56 -14.07 -26.04
N SER A 260 18.84 -13.65 -27.08
CA SER A 260 19.35 -13.74 -28.44
C SER A 260 20.54 -12.78 -28.54
N GLU A 261 21.75 -13.33 -28.59
CA GLU A 261 22.96 -12.52 -28.78
C GLU A 261 22.87 -11.75 -30.11
N ARG A 262 23.23 -10.46 -30.06
CA ARG A 262 23.08 -9.56 -31.21
C ARG A 262 24.26 -9.73 -32.17
N TYR A 263 23.99 -10.29 -33.34
CA TYR A 263 24.79 -10.05 -34.54
C TYR A 263 24.06 -9.05 -35.46
N GLY A 264 24.73 -7.94 -35.76
CA GLY A 264 24.58 -7.12 -36.99
C GLY A 264 23.22 -6.51 -37.34
N ASN A 265 23.16 -5.18 -37.31
CA ASN A 265 22.23 -4.27 -38.01
C ASN A 265 20.70 -4.43 -37.83
N ASP A 266 20.10 -3.37 -37.27
CA ASP A 266 18.93 -2.67 -37.83
C ASP A 266 17.67 -3.47 -38.23
N ASP A 267 17.02 -4.11 -37.24
CA ASP A 267 15.56 -3.94 -37.10
C ASP A 267 15.09 -4.21 -35.65
N HIS A 268 14.70 -3.18 -34.92
CA HIS A 268 14.39 -3.26 -33.48
C HIS A 268 12.96 -3.78 -33.19
N LYS A 269 12.71 -5.09 -33.36
CA LYS A 269 11.43 -5.72 -32.96
C LYS A 269 11.61 -7.03 -32.19
N LEU A 270 11.26 -7.00 -30.90
CA LEU A 270 11.21 -8.19 -30.03
C LEU A 270 9.98 -9.07 -30.36
N LYS A 271 10.18 -9.89 -31.39
CA LYS A 271 9.15 -10.66 -32.13
C LYS A 271 8.79 -11.95 -31.39
N ILE A 272 7.92 -11.85 -30.37
CA ILE A 272 7.29 -13.06 -29.80
C ILE A 272 6.18 -13.53 -30.76
N ARG A 273 6.44 -14.65 -31.43
CA ARG A 273 5.52 -15.29 -32.36
C ARG A 273 4.69 -16.33 -31.60
N LEU A 274 3.55 -15.92 -31.07
CA LEU A 274 2.55 -16.87 -30.56
C LEU A 274 1.91 -17.58 -31.77
N LEU A 275 2.45 -18.75 -32.11
CA LEU A 275 1.84 -19.64 -33.09
C LEU A 275 0.68 -20.38 -32.43
N SER A 276 -0.55 -19.93 -32.72
CA SER A 276 -1.70 -20.83 -32.67
C SER A 276 -1.52 -21.87 -33.79
N ARG A 277 -1.67 -23.13 -33.40
CA ARG A 277 -2.27 -24.15 -34.27
C ARG A 277 -3.75 -24.29 -33.86
#